data_AF-Q7Q5V0-F1
#
_entry.id   AF-Q7Q5V0-F1
#
_cell.length_a   1.000
_cell.length_b   1.000
_cell.length_c   1.000
_cell.angle_alpha   90.00
_cell.angle_beta   90.00
_cell.angle_gamma   90.00
#
_symmetry.space_group_name_H-M   'P 1'
#
loop_
_entity.id
_entity.type
_entity.pdbx_description
1 polymer ?
#
loop_
_entity_poly.entity_id
_entity_poly.type
_entity_poly.pdbx_seq_one_letter_code
_entity_poly.pdbx_strand_id
1 'polypeptide(L)'
;MKLLIVAVIVVISILCPSNAFHANSFDAIKGCKQYGNVANYDDPLTYIPTKDLLHVENTSKSKLIKIAVQGSSDGILRFGASLYPYNRDVIEIVLGGWTNTQSAGRRQHRSASNNNTNLVLAEVQTPQLLSANRPTVFLVELFHDGTIQVRIEGQDYPFLLFNDAKKTPFNYMAFTKWNNDVVYFYDCPVNTNATICYEGGKMQVN
;
A
#
# COMPACT_ATOMS: atom_id res chain seq x y z
N MET A 1 -51.73 -38.47 -26.67
CA MET A 1 -51.65 -37.35 -25.73
C MET A 1 -50.40 -37.55 -24.88
N LYS A 2 -49.27 -36.94 -25.24
CA LYS A 2 -47.99 -37.03 -24.51
C LYS A 2 -47.74 -35.67 -23.86
N LEU A 3 -47.78 -35.63 -22.53
CA LEU A 3 -47.48 -34.45 -21.73
C LEU A 3 -45.95 -34.32 -21.66
N LEU A 4 -45.37 -33.28 -22.26
CA LEU A 4 -43.97 -32.91 -22.04
C LEU A 4 -43.91 -32.04 -20.78
N ILE A 5 -43.24 -32.54 -19.74
CA ILE A 5 -42.88 -31.77 -18.55
C ILE A 5 -41.58 -31.04 -18.88
N VAL A 6 -41.64 -29.72 -19.00
CA VAL A 6 -40.45 -28.86 -19.11
C VAL A 6 -39.98 -28.55 -17.69
N ALA A 7 -38.85 -29.12 -17.29
CA ALA A 7 -38.18 -28.77 -16.05
C ALA A 7 -37.42 -27.45 -16.24
N VAL A 8 -37.91 -26.39 -15.59
CA VAL A 8 -37.20 -25.10 -15.53
C VAL A 8 -36.13 -25.21 -14.46
N ILE A 9 -34.87 -25.35 -14.87
CA ILE A 9 -33.72 -25.26 -13.97
C ILE A 9 -33.45 -23.76 -13.73
N VAL A 10 -33.88 -23.26 -12.58
CA VAL A 10 -33.49 -21.93 -12.10
C VAL A 10 -32.06 -22.04 -11.58
N VAL A 11 -31.08 -21.70 -12.43
CA VAL A 11 -29.70 -21.48 -11.97
C VAL A 11 -29.69 -20.16 -11.22
N ILE A 12 -29.77 -20.21 -9.89
CA ILE A 12 -29.49 -19.05 -9.04
C ILE A 12 -27.98 -18.85 -9.09
N SER A 13 -27.50 -18.10 -10.07
CA SER A 13 -26.17 -17.53 -10.03
C SER A 13 -26.14 -16.61 -8.81
N ILE A 14 -25.37 -17.01 -7.79
CA ILE A 14 -25.00 -16.12 -6.70
C ILE A 14 -24.10 -15.06 -7.32
N LEU A 15 -24.72 -14.03 -7.89
CA LEU A 15 -24.05 -12.78 -8.20
C LEU A 15 -23.57 -12.25 -6.86
N CYS A 16 -22.27 -12.39 -6.61
CA CYS A 16 -21.62 -11.59 -5.58
C CYS A 16 -21.89 -10.15 -6.00
N PRO A 17 -22.70 -9.35 -5.26
CA PRO A 17 -22.77 -7.94 -5.56
C PRO A 17 -21.34 -7.45 -5.45
N SER A 18 -20.78 -6.90 -6.54
CA SER A 18 -19.60 -6.07 -6.44
C SER A 18 -20.03 -4.90 -5.58
N ASN A 19 -19.88 -5.01 -4.27
CA ASN A 19 -20.08 -3.90 -3.37
C ASN A 19 -19.13 -2.83 -3.88
N ALA A 20 -19.69 -1.78 -4.46
CA ALA A 20 -18.93 -0.63 -4.88
C ALA A 20 -18.08 -0.23 -3.68
N PHE A 21 -16.76 -0.22 -3.89
CA PHE A 21 -15.82 0.45 -3.02
C PHE A 21 -16.45 1.74 -2.54
N HIS A 22 -16.51 1.92 -1.23
CA HIS A 22 -16.96 3.11 -0.51
C HIS A 22 -17.73 4.15 -1.36
N ALA A 23 -19.02 4.37 -1.07
CA ALA A 23 -19.83 5.36 -1.77
C ALA A 23 -19.14 6.74 -1.91
N ASN A 24 -18.30 7.11 -0.92
CA ASN A 24 -17.32 8.18 -1.02
C ASN A 24 -15.89 7.63 -0.81
N SER A 25 -14.94 7.93 -1.72
CA SER A 25 -13.53 7.50 -1.59
C SER A 25 -12.87 7.90 -0.27
N PHE A 26 -13.34 8.96 0.37
CA PHE A 26 -12.85 9.41 1.68
C PHE A 26 -13.35 8.57 2.85
N ASP A 27 -14.40 7.76 2.67
CA ASP A 27 -14.83 6.82 3.72
C ASP A 27 -13.77 5.72 3.94
N ALA A 28 -12.95 5.42 2.93
CA ALA A 28 -11.90 4.41 2.99
C ALA A 28 -10.75 4.78 3.95
N ILE A 29 -10.62 6.08 4.24
CA ILE A 29 -9.61 6.65 5.14
C ILE A 29 -10.20 7.10 6.50
N LYS A 30 -11.46 6.74 6.78
CA LYS A 30 -12.11 7.12 8.03
C LYS A 30 -11.35 6.51 9.22
N GLY A 31 -10.92 7.38 10.14
CA GLY A 31 -10.18 6.99 11.34
C GLY A 31 -8.66 6.82 11.14
N CYS A 32 -8.14 7.04 9.93
CA CYS A 32 -6.70 7.12 9.72
C CYS A 32 -6.09 8.37 10.38
N LYS A 33 -4.82 8.28 10.77
CA LYS A 33 -3.99 9.47 11.01
C LYS A 33 -3.66 10.13 9.68
N GLN A 34 -3.54 11.46 9.68
CA GLN A 34 -3.16 12.24 8.49
C GLN A 34 -1.73 12.79 8.64
N TYR A 35 -0.97 12.76 7.55
CA TYR A 35 0.36 13.36 7.45
C TYR A 35 0.41 14.25 6.19
N GLY A 36 0.28 15.56 6.37
CA GLY A 36 0.17 16.54 5.27
C GLY A 36 1.39 17.41 5.03
N ASN A 37 2.27 17.60 6.03
CA ASN A 37 3.50 18.37 5.86
C ASN A 37 4.64 17.44 5.37
N VAL A 38 4.55 17.02 4.11
CA VAL A 38 5.47 16.05 3.51
C VAL A 38 6.74 16.75 3.03
N ALA A 39 7.87 16.35 3.59
CA ALA A 39 9.19 16.82 3.22
C ALA A 39 9.58 16.39 1.79
N ASN A 40 10.45 17.16 1.13
CA ASN A 40 10.95 16.82 -0.21
C ASN A 40 11.96 15.66 -0.13
N TYR A 41 12.24 15.05 -1.27
CA TYR A 41 13.03 13.82 -1.37
C TYR A 41 14.38 13.85 -0.64
N ASP A 42 15.03 15.02 -0.67
CA ASP A 42 16.35 15.28 -0.12
C ASP A 42 16.38 15.97 1.24
N ASP A 43 15.21 16.29 1.78
CA ASP A 43 15.07 16.88 3.11
C ASP A 43 15.21 15.82 4.21
N PRO A 44 15.56 16.23 5.45
CA PRO A 44 15.46 15.37 6.61
C PRO A 44 14.02 14.87 6.82
N LEU A 45 13.84 13.56 6.94
CA LEU A 45 12.51 12.95 7.11
C LEU A 45 12.22 12.61 8.57
N THR A 46 10.95 12.72 8.95
CA THR A 46 10.45 12.21 10.23
C THR A 46 10.14 10.73 10.10
N TYR A 47 10.90 9.89 10.79
CA TYR A 47 10.67 8.45 10.87
C TYR A 47 9.78 8.10 12.06
N ILE A 48 8.64 7.49 11.78
CA ILE A 48 7.63 7.07 12.76
C ILE A 48 7.90 5.60 13.15
N PRO A 49 8.04 5.26 14.44
CA PRO A 49 8.20 3.87 14.86
C PRO A 49 6.97 3.04 14.51
N THR A 50 7.14 1.95 13.76
CA THR A 50 5.99 1.11 13.34
C THR A 50 5.38 0.31 14.49
N LYS A 51 6.06 0.25 15.64
CA LYS A 51 5.57 -0.36 16.88
C LYS A 51 4.54 0.51 17.62
N ASP A 52 4.51 1.82 17.34
CA ASP A 52 3.61 2.78 18.00
C ASP A 52 2.30 2.97 17.20
N LEU A 53 2.13 2.22 16.10
CA LEU A 53 0.94 2.22 15.26
C LEU A 53 -0.05 1.18 15.76
N LEU A 54 -1.34 1.55 15.82
CA LEU A 54 -2.41 0.72 16.37
C LEU A 54 -2.97 -0.27 15.36
N HIS A 55 -2.96 0.06 14.07
CA HIS A 55 -3.62 -0.68 13.01
C HIS A 55 -2.61 -1.34 12.04
N VAL A 56 -1.46 -1.74 12.59
CA VAL A 56 -0.47 -2.55 11.87
C VAL A 56 -0.71 -4.01 12.19
N GLU A 57 -1.01 -4.79 11.17
CA GLU A 57 -1.15 -6.24 11.30
C GLU A 57 0.23 -6.88 11.26
N ASN A 58 0.58 -7.62 12.31
CA ASN A 58 1.84 -8.35 12.38
C ASN A 58 1.52 -9.86 12.34
N THR A 59 2.19 -10.58 11.44
CA THR A 59 2.19 -12.04 11.40
C THR A 59 3.56 -12.55 11.82
N SER A 60 3.73 -13.87 11.90
CA SER A 60 5.06 -14.46 12.13
C SER A 60 6.03 -14.25 10.95
N LYS A 61 5.53 -13.82 9.78
CA LYS A 61 6.31 -13.71 8.54
C LYS A 61 6.37 -12.28 7.99
N SER A 62 5.42 -11.43 8.33
CA SER A 62 5.23 -10.15 7.67
C SER A 62 4.59 -9.10 8.57
N LYS A 63 4.70 -7.85 8.13
CA LYS A 63 3.94 -6.71 8.62
C LYS A 63 3.10 -6.16 7.48
N LEU A 64 1.80 -6.06 7.68
CA LEU A 64 0.86 -5.47 6.73
C LEU A 64 0.42 -4.10 7.25
N ILE A 65 0.52 -3.09 6.39
CA ILE A 65 0.20 -1.69 6.71
C ILE A 65 -0.76 -1.16 5.65
N LYS A 66 -1.90 -0.64 6.10
CA LYS A 66 -2.85 0.11 5.26
C LYS A 66 -2.45 1.57 5.22
N ILE A 67 -2.22 2.10 4.01
CA ILE A 67 -1.82 3.48 3.75
C ILE A 67 -2.63 4.00 2.58
N ALA A 68 -3.16 5.22 2.68
CA ALA A 68 -3.73 5.90 1.53
C ALA A 68 -2.90 7.12 1.15
N VAL A 69 -2.87 7.43 -0.14
CA VAL A 69 -2.11 8.53 -0.71
C VAL A 69 -3.04 9.37 -1.57
N GLN A 70 -3.08 10.68 -1.31
CA GLN A 70 -3.78 11.65 -2.14
C GLN A 70 -2.77 12.67 -2.68
N GLY A 71 -2.71 12.81 -4.00
CA GLY A 71 -1.74 13.65 -4.70
C GLY A 71 -1.77 13.36 -6.21
N SER A 72 -1.33 14.29 -7.04
CA SER A 72 -1.29 14.09 -8.50
C SER A 72 -0.27 13.03 -8.92
N SER A 73 0.83 12.92 -8.18
CA SER A 73 1.93 11.96 -8.39
C SER A 73 2.85 11.97 -7.16
N ASP A 74 3.97 11.24 -7.22
CA ASP A 74 5.12 11.36 -6.32
C ASP A 74 4.92 10.93 -4.86
N GLY A 75 4.03 9.95 -4.62
CA GLY A 75 3.91 9.34 -3.31
C GLY A 75 5.09 8.40 -3.02
N ILE A 76 5.93 8.70 -2.04
CA ILE A 76 7.11 7.90 -1.67
C ILE A 76 7.06 7.50 -0.19
N LEU A 77 7.13 6.20 0.04
CA LEU A 77 7.22 5.57 1.35
C LEU A 77 8.65 5.07 1.58
N ARG A 78 9.16 5.22 2.80
CA ARG A 78 10.45 4.62 3.22
C ARG A 78 10.28 3.78 4.47
N PHE A 79 10.97 2.64 4.54
CA PHE A 79 11.02 1.77 5.72
C PHE A 79 12.46 1.47 6.11
N GLY A 80 12.78 1.58 7.39
CA GLY A 80 14.16 1.45 7.86
C GLY A 80 14.28 0.96 9.30
N ALA A 81 15.51 0.58 9.67
CA ALA A 81 15.80 -0.04 10.95
C ALA A 81 15.96 0.95 12.12
N SER A 82 16.18 2.23 11.82
CA SER A 82 16.53 3.27 12.79
C SER A 82 15.81 4.59 12.53
N LEU A 83 15.60 5.37 13.59
CA LEU A 83 15.02 6.71 13.54
C LEU A 83 15.80 7.70 12.64
N TYR A 84 17.12 7.54 12.55
CA TYR A 84 18.00 8.37 11.72
C TYR A 84 18.85 7.50 10.79
N PRO A 85 18.34 7.12 9.60
CA PRO A 85 18.98 6.12 8.74
C PRO A 85 20.10 6.67 7.84
N TYR A 86 20.76 7.76 8.21
CA TYR A 86 21.95 8.20 7.49
C TYR A 86 23.06 7.14 7.55
N ASN A 87 23.75 6.95 6.43
CA ASN A 87 24.69 5.86 6.15
C ASN A 87 24.09 4.45 6.32
N ARG A 88 22.77 4.33 6.19
CA ARG A 88 22.05 3.05 6.23
C ARG A 88 21.14 2.95 5.02
N ASP A 89 20.82 1.70 4.67
CA ASP A 89 19.86 1.44 3.62
C ASP A 89 18.44 1.47 4.20
N VAL A 90 17.52 1.95 3.38
CA VAL A 90 16.07 1.89 3.60
C VAL A 90 15.39 1.28 2.39
N ILE A 91 14.28 0.60 2.61
CA ILE A 91 13.38 0.19 1.54
C ILE A 91 12.60 1.42 1.12
N GLU A 92 12.56 1.72 -0.17
CA GLU A 92 11.78 2.82 -0.74
C GLU A 92 10.73 2.27 -1.72
N ILE A 93 9.51 2.77 -1.60
CA ILE A 93 8.40 2.46 -2.50
C ILE A 93 7.96 3.78 -3.12
N VAL A 94 8.03 3.86 -4.43
CA VAL A 94 7.54 5.00 -5.23
C VAL A 94 6.22 4.63 -5.85
N LEU A 95 5.19 5.41 -5.56
CA LEU A 95 3.82 5.31 -6.04
C LEU A 95 3.54 6.51 -6.95
N GLY A 96 3.19 6.23 -8.21
CA GLY A 96 2.89 7.28 -9.17
C GLY A 96 4.09 8.18 -9.48
N GLY A 97 5.28 7.63 -9.64
CA GLY A 97 6.45 8.34 -10.16
C GLY A 97 6.36 8.62 -11.66
N TRP A 98 7.35 9.35 -12.19
CA TRP A 98 7.43 9.74 -13.61
C TRP A 98 6.13 10.35 -14.12
N THR A 99 5.64 11.37 -13.40
CA THR A 99 4.35 12.01 -13.72
C THR A 99 3.19 11.03 -13.66
N ASN A 100 3.16 10.20 -12.61
CA ASN A 100 2.10 9.23 -12.36
C ASN A 100 1.95 8.16 -13.46
N THR A 101 3.07 7.75 -14.08
CA THR A 101 3.08 6.69 -15.10
C THR A 101 3.65 5.38 -14.58
N GLN A 102 4.41 5.41 -13.49
CA GLN A 102 5.17 4.24 -13.01
C GLN A 102 5.21 4.16 -11.49
N SER A 103 5.50 2.97 -10.99
CA SER A 103 5.81 2.71 -9.58
C SER A 103 7.08 1.88 -9.49
N ALA A 104 7.83 2.05 -8.41
CA ALA A 104 9.12 1.37 -8.25
C ALA A 104 9.36 0.94 -6.80
N GLY A 105 9.92 -0.25 -6.64
CA GLY A 105 10.52 -0.73 -5.40
C GLY A 105 12.02 -0.54 -5.46
N ARG A 106 12.60 0.09 -4.46
CA ARG A 106 14.02 0.48 -4.45
C ARG A 106 14.67 0.20 -3.10
N ARG A 107 15.99 0.04 -3.12
CA ARG A 107 16.83 0.22 -1.94
C ARG A 107 17.47 1.60 -2.03
N GLN A 108 17.17 2.46 -1.07
CA GLN A 108 17.69 3.81 -1.00
C GLN A 108 18.78 3.89 0.06
N HIS A 109 19.88 4.56 -0.24
CA HIS A 109 20.95 4.87 0.71
C HIS A 109 21.22 6.36 0.72
N ARG A 110 21.31 6.97 1.91
CA ARG A 110 21.68 8.39 2.06
C ARG A 110 22.90 8.51 2.94
N SER A 111 23.98 9.10 2.42
CA SER A 111 25.18 9.36 3.22
C SER A 111 24.96 10.51 4.20
N ALA A 112 25.81 10.62 5.22
CA ALA A 112 25.82 11.77 6.13
C ALA A 112 26.09 13.11 5.42
N SER A 113 26.73 13.09 4.24
CA SER A 113 26.92 14.28 3.39
C SER A 113 25.73 14.55 2.45
N ASN A 114 24.59 13.90 2.68
CA ASN A 114 23.35 13.99 1.92
C ASN A 114 23.41 13.47 0.47
N ASN A 115 24.45 12.71 0.10
CA ASN A 115 24.48 12.02 -1.20
C ASN A 115 23.53 10.83 -1.16
N ASN A 116 22.71 10.66 -2.21
CA ASN A 116 21.77 9.55 -2.30
C ASN A 116 22.17 8.56 -3.41
N THR A 117 21.86 7.27 -3.20
CA THR A 117 21.84 6.25 -4.26
C THR A 117 20.53 5.48 -4.17
N ASN A 118 19.97 5.15 -5.34
CA ASN A 118 18.70 4.46 -5.47
C ASN A 118 18.91 3.22 -6.34
N LEU A 119 19.01 2.04 -5.71
CA LEU A 119 19.05 0.77 -6.45
C LEU A 119 17.62 0.34 -6.75
N VAL A 120 17.24 0.34 -8.02
CA VAL A 120 15.92 -0.17 -8.46
C VAL A 120 15.90 -1.68 -8.37
N LEU A 121 14.93 -2.22 -7.61
CA LEU A 121 14.71 -3.66 -7.44
C LEU A 121 13.53 -4.16 -8.27
N ALA A 122 12.53 -3.30 -8.49
CA ALA A 122 11.47 -3.50 -9.47
C ALA A 122 10.92 -2.15 -9.94
N GLU A 123 10.40 -2.13 -11.16
CA GLU A 123 9.71 -1.00 -11.77
C GLU A 123 8.54 -1.54 -12.60
N VAL A 124 7.40 -0.88 -12.51
CA VAL A 124 6.15 -1.31 -13.16
C VAL A 124 5.40 -0.09 -13.69
N GLN A 125 4.78 -0.23 -14.85
CA GLN A 125 3.90 0.79 -15.42
C GLN A 125 2.59 0.85 -14.64
N THR A 126 2.29 2.01 -14.06
CA THR A 126 1.08 2.27 -13.25
C THR A 126 0.49 3.63 -13.64
N PRO A 127 -0.05 3.77 -14.85
CA PRO A 127 -0.60 5.03 -15.31
C PRO A 127 -1.79 5.46 -14.45
N GLN A 128 -1.79 6.72 -14.04
CA GLN A 128 -2.88 7.36 -13.29
C GLN A 128 -3.18 6.69 -11.94
N LEU A 129 -2.15 6.16 -11.28
CA LEU A 129 -2.29 5.45 -10.00
C LEU A 129 -2.78 6.37 -8.86
N LEU A 130 -2.22 7.57 -8.79
CA LEU A 130 -2.57 8.58 -7.78
C LEU A 130 -3.55 9.62 -8.33
N SER A 131 -4.29 10.28 -7.43
CA SER A 131 -5.20 11.37 -7.78
C SER A 131 -5.14 12.48 -6.73
N ALA A 132 -5.15 13.74 -7.20
CA ALA A 132 -5.26 14.89 -6.32
C ALA A 132 -6.64 15.00 -5.66
N ASN A 133 -7.67 14.39 -6.25
CA ASN A 133 -9.07 14.59 -5.84
C ASN A 133 -9.62 13.46 -4.97
N ARG A 134 -8.92 12.32 -4.89
CA ARG A 134 -9.35 11.15 -4.12
C ARG A 134 -8.14 10.37 -3.60
N PRO A 135 -8.18 9.87 -2.36
CA PRO A 135 -7.13 9.01 -1.86
C PRO A 135 -7.16 7.65 -2.59
N THR A 136 -6.00 7.17 -3.01
CA THR A 136 -5.82 5.77 -3.43
C THR A 136 -5.32 4.99 -2.22
N VAL A 137 -6.00 3.90 -1.89
CA VAL A 137 -5.67 3.07 -0.71
C VAL A 137 -4.81 1.89 -1.12
N PHE A 138 -3.71 1.70 -0.40
CA PHE A 138 -2.71 0.67 -0.59
C PHE A 138 -2.60 -0.22 0.64
N LEU A 139 -2.36 -1.49 0.38
CA LEU A 139 -1.99 -2.49 1.36
C LEU A 139 -0.54 -2.87 1.07
N VAL A 140 0.36 -2.47 1.96
CA VAL A 140 1.81 -2.70 1.86
C VAL A 140 2.17 -3.82 2.80
N GLU A 141 2.65 -4.94 2.27
CA GLU A 141 3.10 -6.07 3.06
C GLU A 141 4.61 -6.25 2.96
N LEU A 142 5.26 -6.27 4.12
CA LEU A 142 6.71 -6.31 4.30
C LEU A 142 7.07 -7.65 4.96
N PHE A 143 7.66 -8.57 4.21
CA PHE A 143 8.04 -9.89 4.70
C PHE A 143 9.45 -9.88 5.30
N HIS A 144 9.66 -10.65 6.36
CA HIS A 144 10.96 -10.78 7.03
C HIS A 144 12.03 -11.45 6.16
N ASP A 145 11.64 -12.12 5.08
CA ASP A 145 12.57 -12.70 4.10
C ASP A 145 13.09 -11.68 3.07
N GLY A 146 12.66 -10.42 3.16
CA GLY A 146 13.02 -9.33 2.26
C GLY A 146 12.03 -9.12 1.12
N THR A 147 10.97 -9.91 1.00
CA THR A 147 9.92 -9.69 0.00
C THR A 147 9.03 -8.50 0.41
N ILE A 148 8.72 -7.63 -0.53
CA ILE A 148 7.79 -6.51 -0.35
C ILE A 148 6.77 -6.56 -1.48
N GLN A 149 5.50 -6.42 -1.11
CA GLN A 149 4.42 -6.32 -2.07
C GLN A 149 3.47 -5.17 -1.75
N VAL A 150 2.94 -4.57 -2.80
CA VAL A 150 1.96 -3.49 -2.73
C VAL A 150 0.76 -3.85 -3.60
N ARG A 151 -0.42 -3.86 -2.99
CA ARG A 151 -1.70 -4.02 -3.68
C ARG A 151 -2.58 -2.81 -3.43
N ILE A 152 -3.46 -2.51 -4.37
CA ILE A 152 -4.54 -1.53 -4.16
C ILE A 152 -5.61 -2.23 -3.31
N GLU A 153 -6.22 -1.53 -2.35
CA GLU A 153 -7.28 -2.10 -1.53
C GLU A 153 -8.40 -2.69 -2.42
N GLY A 154 -8.79 -3.93 -2.12
CA GLY A 154 -9.78 -4.74 -2.84
C GLY A 154 -9.38 -5.20 -4.25
N GLN A 155 -8.11 -5.07 -4.63
CA GLN A 155 -7.53 -5.89 -5.69
C GLN A 155 -6.90 -7.16 -5.11
N ASP A 156 -7.05 -8.28 -5.81
CA ASP A 156 -6.57 -9.59 -5.35
C ASP A 156 -5.04 -9.73 -5.44
N TYR A 157 -4.42 -9.10 -6.44
CA TYR A 157 -3.01 -9.26 -6.78
C TYR A 157 -2.20 -7.98 -6.53
N PRO A 158 -0.94 -8.09 -6.06
CA PRO A 158 -0.06 -6.93 -5.97
C PRO A 158 0.32 -6.43 -7.36
N PHE A 159 0.30 -5.11 -7.56
CA PHE A 159 0.81 -4.51 -8.80
C PHE A 159 2.33 -4.30 -8.75
N LEU A 160 2.91 -4.21 -7.54
CA LEU A 160 4.34 -4.07 -7.31
C LEU A 160 4.79 -5.15 -6.33
N LEU A 161 5.77 -5.94 -6.75
CA LEU A 161 6.39 -7.02 -5.97
C LEU A 161 7.90 -6.97 -6.21
N PHE A 162 8.69 -6.99 -5.14
CA PHE A 162 10.14 -7.04 -5.23
C PHE A 162 10.77 -7.70 -4.01
N ASN A 163 12.03 -8.12 -4.12
CA ASN A 163 12.79 -8.68 -3.01
C ASN A 163 14.05 -7.85 -2.75
N ASP A 164 14.22 -7.42 -1.50
CA ASP A 164 15.44 -6.83 -0.98
C ASP A 164 16.26 -7.88 -0.23
N ALA A 165 17.27 -8.45 -0.90
CA ALA A 165 18.17 -9.45 -0.31
C ALA A 165 18.91 -8.98 0.96
N LYS A 166 18.98 -7.67 1.23
CA LYS A 166 19.58 -7.11 2.44
C LYS A 166 18.66 -7.24 3.66
N LYS A 167 17.37 -7.50 3.44
CA LYS A 167 16.36 -7.76 4.49
C LYS A 167 16.35 -6.67 5.55
N THR A 168 16.35 -5.42 5.09
CA THR A 168 16.36 -4.23 5.95
C THR A 168 15.17 -4.30 6.92
N PRO A 169 15.40 -4.26 8.25
CA PRO A 169 14.30 -4.23 9.21
C PRO A 169 13.41 -3.00 9.02
N PHE A 170 12.10 -3.18 9.11
CA PHE A 170 11.08 -2.14 8.92
C PHE A 170 10.53 -1.60 10.25
N ASN A 171 11.44 -1.27 11.17
CA ASN A 171 11.11 -0.78 12.51
C ASN A 171 10.52 0.64 12.50
N TYR A 172 10.85 1.41 11.47
CA TYR A 172 10.39 2.78 11.28
C TYR A 172 9.89 2.95 9.85
N MET A 173 8.93 3.86 9.68
CA MET A 173 8.43 4.29 8.38
C MET A 173 8.51 5.80 8.23
N ALA A 174 8.65 6.30 7.01
CA ALA A 174 8.64 7.72 6.70
C ALA A 174 7.91 7.99 5.39
N PHE A 175 7.46 9.23 5.25
CA PHE A 175 6.80 9.76 4.07
C PHE A 175 7.67 10.85 3.45
N THR A 176 7.78 10.85 2.13
CA THR A 176 8.43 11.92 1.37
C THR A 176 7.70 12.12 0.05
N LYS A 177 8.04 13.20 -0.65
CA LYS A 177 7.58 13.45 -2.02
C LYS A 177 8.75 13.81 -2.92
N TRP A 178 8.53 13.76 -4.23
CA TRP A 178 9.47 14.33 -5.21
C TRP A 178 9.18 15.81 -5.42
N ASN A 179 8.16 16.15 -6.22
CA ASN A 179 7.82 17.53 -6.53
C ASN A 179 6.38 17.88 -6.12
N ASN A 180 5.42 17.01 -6.42
CA ASN A 180 4.01 17.29 -6.22
C ASN A 180 3.59 17.17 -4.76
N ASP A 181 2.64 17.99 -4.35
CA ASP A 181 2.06 17.89 -3.00
C ASP A 181 1.28 16.58 -2.84
N VAL A 182 1.53 15.94 -1.71
CA VAL A 182 0.95 14.65 -1.34
C VAL A 182 0.50 14.72 0.10
N VAL A 183 -0.64 14.10 0.41
CA VAL A 183 -1.11 13.83 1.76
C VAL A 183 -1.17 12.32 1.96
N TYR A 184 -0.62 11.85 3.07
CA TYR A 184 -0.72 10.45 3.47
C TYR A 184 -1.76 10.27 4.57
N PHE A 185 -2.47 9.16 4.48
CA PHE A 185 -3.32 8.65 5.54
C PHE A 185 -2.77 7.30 5.96
N TYR A 186 -2.47 7.15 7.25
CA TYR A 186 -1.74 6.00 7.78
C TYR A 186 -2.32 5.58 9.12
N ASP A 187 -1.87 4.43 9.63
CA ASP A 187 -2.42 3.85 10.85
C ASP A 187 -3.95 3.74 10.78
N CYS A 188 -4.43 3.24 9.64
CA CYS A 188 -5.83 3.20 9.27
C CYS A 188 -6.53 1.96 9.85
N PRO A 189 -7.69 2.10 10.51
CA PRO A 189 -8.49 0.95 10.91
C PRO A 189 -8.82 0.07 9.71
N VAL A 190 -8.61 -1.24 9.87
CA VAL A 190 -9.11 -2.23 8.92
C VAL A 190 -10.55 -2.50 9.30
N ASN A 191 -11.48 -2.28 8.38
CA ASN A 191 -12.90 -2.39 8.67
C ASN A 191 -13.26 -3.87 8.83
N THR A 192 -13.42 -4.34 10.07
CA THR A 192 -13.73 -5.75 10.41
C THR A 192 -15.05 -6.24 9.82
N ASN A 193 -15.91 -5.33 9.34
CA ASN A 193 -17.16 -5.66 8.67
C ASN A 193 -17.01 -5.85 7.14
N ALA A 194 -15.81 -5.66 6.58
CA ALA A 194 -15.56 -5.92 5.17
C ALA A 194 -15.48 -7.44 4.94
N THR A 195 -16.47 -8.00 4.24
CA THR A 195 -16.44 -9.41 3.82
C THR A 195 -15.43 -9.55 2.68
N ILE A 196 -14.29 -10.17 2.95
CA ILE A 196 -13.30 -10.52 1.92
C ILE A 196 -13.65 -11.92 1.40
N CYS A 197 -13.93 -12.01 0.10
CA CYS A 197 -14.20 -13.27 -0.58
C CYS A 197 -12.92 -13.77 -1.24
N TYR A 198 -12.42 -14.94 -0.84
CA TYR A 198 -11.35 -15.65 -1.56
C TYR A 198 -11.94 -16.82 -2.37
N GLU A 199 -11.22 -17.31 -3.38
CA GLU A 199 -11.59 -18.44 -4.26
C GLU A 199 -11.79 -19.81 -3.54
N GLY A 200 -11.83 -19.84 -2.21
CA GLY A 200 -12.12 -21.03 -1.39
C GLY A 200 -13.24 -20.85 -0.36
N GLY A 201 -13.95 -19.71 -0.34
CA GLY A 201 -15.05 -19.45 0.61
C GLY A 201 -14.91 -18.14 1.39
N LYS A 202 -15.97 -17.81 2.15
CA LYS A 202 -16.07 -16.62 3.00
C LYS A 202 -15.28 -16.86 4.29
N MET A 203 -14.31 -15.99 4.60
CA MET A 203 -13.76 -15.90 5.95
C MET A 203 -14.29 -14.62 6.61
N GLN A 204 -14.99 -14.79 7.73
CA GLN A 204 -15.22 -13.71 8.68
C GLN A 204 -13.92 -13.54 9.46
N VAL A 205 -13.34 -12.35 9.44
CA VAL A 205 -12.17 -12.04 10.26
C VAL A 205 -12.72 -11.70 11.65
N ASN A 206 -12.68 -12.67 12.56
CA ASN A 206 -12.86 -12.43 13.99
C ASN A 206 -11.57 -11.84 14.57
#